data_AF-D0LLI2-F1
#
_entry.id   AF-D0LLI2-F1
#
_cell.length_a   1.000
_cell.length_b   1.000
_cell.length_c   1.000
_cell.angle_alpha   90.00
_cell.angle_beta   90.00
_cell.angle_gamma   90.00
#
_symmetry.space_group_name_H-M   'P 1'
#
loop_
_entity.id
_entity.type
_entity.pdbx_description
1 polymer ?
#
loop_
_entity_poly.entity_id
_entity_poly.type
_entity_poly.pdbx_seq_one_letter_code
_entity_poly.pdbx_strand_id
1 'polypeptide(L)'
;MSESKNKSPGDKKRVSLPVLQSGTKLRKAVETQFSPNKDGTPWYARTLRITSARVLSQAFFFGLFVFLLWVTWFSRLGGYPVSLFLEIDPLVGFATALSTHTVYRWLWRGMLILIPTLLLGRVFCNWICPYGTLHQFTGWLFNVRKNKDSMEINRYRSVYQLKYYILVIMLVMALFGSLQIGLLDPICLLVRTFTVTVQPAADLLAYDLNLDFLAAAPGAPHQRIFDGAWFVGLMIIGLVGMNLVIPRFFCRVLCPLGAFLGVLSRFSLFRINRDLTKCTDCNLCMRRCEGASDPQAALRKSECFVCFNCIDDCPEDALSYDLAPMPVKDRIVGSIKKGTATLFGRKVISKIPETELKNPAVPKRRWIFAMGAGVLAYPFLRLSKAVNDRGFDEKAIRPPGSVAEPEFLERCIKCDQCINVCPTNVLQPSTLAQGGLEGVWTPVMDFSVGFCQLNCTLCTEVCPTGAIQKTPLARKLGLGDYKEEGPIRVGTAFFNRGRCLPWSMETPCVVCEEVCPVSPKAIGTYEEEIVRWDGTKVTLHKPYMRPELCIGCGICERECPVVDDAAVYVTAIGETRSDDRTLLLKSHKNT
;
A
#
# COMPACT_ATOMS: atom_id res chain seq x y z
N MET A 1 39.33 20.25 -85.73
CA MET A 1 38.26 20.51 -86.73
C MET A 1 37.16 21.29 -86.05
N SER A 2 37.06 22.58 -86.41
CA SER A 2 35.95 23.57 -86.30
C SER A 2 35.13 23.66 -85.00
N GLU A 3 35.24 24.74 -84.19
CA GLU A 3 34.55 26.06 -84.32
C GLU A 3 33.02 25.95 -84.41
N SER A 4 32.14 26.66 -83.67
CA SER A 4 32.26 27.99 -83.05
C SER A 4 31.11 28.34 -82.07
N LYS A 5 31.41 29.25 -81.12
CA LYS A 5 30.66 30.43 -80.61
C LYS A 5 29.27 30.33 -79.92
N ASN A 6 29.30 30.57 -78.59
CA ASN A 6 28.85 31.76 -77.85
C ASN A 6 27.39 32.30 -77.99
N LYS A 7 26.60 32.25 -76.89
CA LYS A 7 25.90 33.37 -76.20
C LYS A 7 24.68 32.91 -75.36
N SER A 8 24.69 33.24 -74.06
CA SER A 8 23.48 33.53 -73.23
C SER A 8 22.91 34.92 -73.60
N PRO A 9 21.65 35.33 -73.29
CA PRO A 9 20.85 35.00 -72.09
C PRO A 9 19.31 34.91 -72.28
N GLY A 10 18.61 34.50 -71.21
CA GLY A 10 17.17 34.68 -71.04
C GLY A 10 16.31 33.48 -71.45
N ASP A 11 15.80 32.71 -70.49
CA ASP A 11 14.48 32.99 -69.94
C ASP A 11 14.16 32.06 -68.76
N LYS A 12 13.58 32.63 -67.72
CA LYS A 12 13.16 31.96 -66.50
C LYS A 12 11.90 31.14 -66.81
N LYS A 13 12.03 29.81 -66.96
CA LYS A 13 10.89 28.90 -66.71
C LYS A 13 11.04 28.22 -65.35
N ARG A 14 10.47 28.92 -64.38
CA ARG A 14 10.08 28.48 -63.04
C ARG A 14 9.17 27.24 -63.19
N VAL A 15 9.69 26.04 -62.93
CA VAL A 15 8.82 24.86 -62.71
C VAL A 15 8.41 24.90 -61.24
N SER A 16 7.15 25.25 -61.04
CA SER A 16 6.45 25.35 -59.76
C SER A 16 6.40 24.01 -59.01
N LEU A 17 6.65 24.09 -57.70
CA LEU A 17 6.33 23.06 -56.70
C LEU A 17 4.89 22.53 -56.89
N PRO A 18 4.65 21.21 -56.88
CA PRO A 18 3.31 20.70 -56.63
C PRO A 18 3.02 20.88 -55.14
N VAL A 19 2.20 21.90 -54.87
CA VAL A 19 1.51 22.13 -53.60
C VAL A 19 0.76 20.86 -53.17
N LEU A 20 0.95 20.53 -51.90
CA LEU A 20 0.18 19.60 -51.06
C LEU A 20 -1.25 19.31 -51.57
N GLN A 21 -1.47 18.14 -52.18
CA GLN A 21 -2.77 17.45 -52.13
C GLN A 21 -2.81 16.55 -50.89
N SER A 22 -2.71 17.15 -49.71
CA SER A 22 -2.83 16.49 -48.40
C SER A 22 -4.29 16.30 -47.94
N GLY A 23 -5.26 16.78 -48.71
CA GLY A 23 -6.68 16.80 -48.31
C GLY A 23 -7.43 15.47 -48.40
N THR A 24 -7.15 14.60 -49.39
CA THR A 24 -7.95 13.39 -49.65
C THR A 24 -7.54 12.18 -48.82
N LYS A 25 -6.25 12.04 -48.47
CA LYS A 25 -5.77 11.00 -47.54
C LYS A 25 -6.11 11.32 -46.08
N LEU A 26 -6.07 12.60 -45.67
CA LEU A 26 -6.62 13.00 -44.37
C LEU A 26 -8.14 12.84 -44.34
N ARG A 27 -8.88 13.20 -45.41
CA ARG A 27 -10.33 12.95 -45.47
C ARG A 27 -10.69 11.48 -45.35
N LYS A 28 -9.99 10.55 -46.02
CA LYS A 28 -10.24 9.10 -45.86
C LYS A 28 -9.83 8.56 -44.49
N ALA A 29 -8.78 9.09 -43.88
CA ALA A 29 -8.38 8.73 -42.51
C ALA A 29 -9.36 9.28 -41.45
N VAL A 30 -10.00 10.42 -41.73
CA VAL A 30 -11.01 11.05 -40.89
C VAL A 30 -12.40 10.41 -41.14
N GLU A 31 -12.76 10.07 -42.37
CA GLU A 31 -14.01 9.35 -42.73
C GLU A 31 -14.04 7.92 -42.20
N THR A 32 -12.90 7.25 -42.09
CA THR A 32 -12.79 5.95 -41.39
C THR A 32 -12.89 6.09 -39.88
N GLN A 33 -12.65 7.29 -39.33
CA GLN A 33 -12.80 7.60 -37.91
C GLN A 33 -14.25 7.99 -37.55
N PHE A 34 -15.06 8.34 -38.55
CA PHE A 34 -16.47 8.75 -38.42
C PHE A 34 -17.46 7.84 -39.16
N SER A 35 -17.02 6.65 -39.61
CA SER A 35 -17.91 5.68 -40.23
C SER A 35 -18.91 5.14 -39.20
N PRO A 36 -20.21 5.04 -39.54
CA PRO A 36 -21.19 4.37 -38.69
C PRO A 36 -20.74 2.92 -38.44
N ASN A 37 -21.14 2.39 -37.29
CA ASN A 37 -20.94 0.97 -36.99
C ASN A 37 -21.59 0.11 -38.10
N LYS A 38 -21.20 -1.15 -38.25
CA LYS A 38 -21.74 -2.05 -39.31
C LYS A 38 -23.27 -2.23 -39.25
N ASP A 39 -23.91 -1.83 -38.16
CA ASP A 39 -25.35 -1.82 -37.91
C ASP A 39 -26.05 -0.50 -38.29
N GLY A 40 -25.32 0.50 -38.81
CA GLY A 40 -25.87 1.80 -39.23
C GLY A 40 -26.05 2.81 -38.09
N THR A 41 -25.64 2.48 -36.87
CA THR A 41 -25.71 3.43 -35.75
C THR A 41 -24.61 4.50 -35.86
N PRO A 42 -24.88 5.78 -35.52
CA PRO A 42 -23.85 6.82 -35.47
C PRO A 42 -22.66 6.40 -34.59
N TRP A 43 -21.42 6.77 -34.93
CA TRP A 43 -20.22 6.39 -34.15
C TRP A 43 -20.29 6.76 -32.65
N TYR A 44 -21.13 7.73 -32.30
CA TYR A 44 -21.40 8.17 -30.93
C TYR A 44 -22.58 7.44 -30.25
N ALA A 45 -23.38 6.63 -30.95
CA ALA A 45 -24.56 5.97 -30.40
C ALA A 45 -24.23 4.88 -29.34
N ARG A 46 -22.95 4.49 -29.20
CA ARG A 46 -22.42 3.94 -27.94
C ARG A 46 -22.01 5.10 -27.01
N THR A 47 -22.96 5.93 -26.60
CA THR A 47 -22.70 7.11 -25.73
C THR A 47 -22.20 6.72 -24.34
N LEU A 48 -22.38 5.46 -23.91
CA LEU A 48 -21.79 4.91 -22.70
C LEU A 48 -20.80 3.78 -23.07
N ARG A 49 -19.58 4.15 -23.45
CA ARG A 49 -18.45 3.21 -23.43
C ARG A 49 -18.27 2.68 -22.01
N ILE A 50 -18.19 1.35 -21.85
CA ILE A 50 -17.94 0.72 -20.54
C ILE A 50 -16.62 1.24 -19.95
N THR A 51 -15.65 1.53 -20.81
CA THR A 51 -14.39 2.16 -20.43
C THR A 51 -14.55 3.56 -19.82
N SER A 52 -15.54 4.36 -20.20
CA SER A 52 -15.82 5.67 -19.58
C SER A 52 -16.39 5.51 -18.18
N ALA A 53 -17.33 4.58 -17.98
CA ALA A 53 -17.87 4.27 -16.65
C ALA A 53 -16.77 3.78 -15.70
N ARG A 54 -15.82 2.97 -16.20
CA ARG A 54 -14.63 2.57 -15.45
C ARG A 54 -13.78 3.78 -15.02
N VAL A 55 -13.47 4.69 -15.94
CA VAL A 55 -12.62 5.86 -15.63
C VAL A 55 -13.29 6.75 -14.58
N LEU A 56 -14.62 6.92 -14.66
CA LEU A 56 -15.39 7.64 -13.65
C LEU A 56 -15.30 6.96 -12.27
N SER A 57 -15.48 5.64 -12.23
CA SER A 57 -15.30 4.83 -11.01
C SER A 57 -13.88 4.98 -10.43
N GLN A 58 -12.85 4.86 -11.27
CA GLN A 58 -11.46 5.00 -10.87
C GLN A 58 -11.15 6.38 -10.28
N ALA A 59 -11.62 7.45 -10.93
CA ALA A 59 -11.46 8.82 -10.47
C ALA A 59 -12.18 9.04 -9.14
N PHE A 60 -13.41 8.52 -9.00
CA PHE A 60 -14.19 8.60 -7.78
C PHE A 60 -13.48 7.90 -6.61
N PHE A 61 -13.09 6.62 -6.74
CA PHE A 61 -12.45 5.88 -5.65
C PHE A 61 -11.05 6.40 -5.33
N PHE A 62 -10.28 6.85 -6.32
CA PHE A 62 -8.98 7.47 -6.07
C PHE A 62 -9.13 8.82 -5.36
N GLY A 63 -10.08 9.65 -5.79
CA GLY A 63 -10.41 10.91 -5.11
C GLY A 63 -10.88 10.68 -3.68
N LEU A 64 -11.76 9.70 -3.46
CA LEU A 64 -12.21 9.29 -2.12
C LEU A 64 -11.05 8.81 -1.25
N PHE A 65 -10.12 8.01 -1.80
CA PHE A 65 -8.95 7.54 -1.08
C PHE A 65 -8.05 8.70 -0.62
N VAL A 66 -7.71 9.62 -1.54
CA VAL A 66 -6.89 10.80 -1.21
C VAL A 66 -7.62 11.70 -0.21
N PHE A 67 -8.93 11.90 -0.37
CA PHE A 67 -9.76 12.67 0.56
C PHE A 67 -9.75 12.07 1.98
N LEU A 68 -9.95 10.75 2.12
CA LEU A 68 -9.91 10.09 3.44
C LEU A 68 -8.54 10.22 4.11
N LEU A 69 -7.44 10.05 3.36
CA LEU A 69 -6.09 10.25 3.89
C LEU A 69 -5.83 11.70 4.29
N TRP A 70 -6.35 12.65 3.51
CA TRP A 70 -6.23 14.06 3.85
C TRP A 70 -7.01 14.39 5.12
N VAL A 71 -8.27 13.94 5.26
CA VAL A 71 -9.09 14.13 6.46
C VAL A 71 -8.45 13.54 7.72
N THR A 72 -7.76 12.39 7.60
CA THR A 72 -7.10 11.77 8.76
C THR A 72 -5.96 12.56 9.34
N TRP A 73 -5.26 13.27 8.46
CA TRP A 73 -4.10 14.05 8.84
C TRP A 73 -4.48 15.21 9.77
N PHE A 74 -5.68 15.78 9.54
CA PHE A 74 -6.20 16.87 10.35
C PHE A 74 -6.37 16.54 11.83
N SER A 75 -6.30 15.26 12.25
CA SER A 75 -6.30 14.79 13.65
C SER A 75 -7.51 15.25 14.50
N ARG A 76 -8.39 16.11 13.98
CA ARG A 76 -9.51 16.81 14.63
C ARG A 76 -10.88 16.25 14.26
N LEU A 77 -10.95 15.42 13.24
CA LEU A 77 -12.20 14.79 12.77
C LEU A 77 -12.20 13.31 13.15
N GLY A 78 -12.36 13.04 14.46
CA GLY A 78 -12.60 11.67 14.94
C GLY A 78 -13.89 11.09 14.33
N GLY A 79 -13.89 9.79 14.03
CA GLY A 79 -15.10 9.06 13.63
C GLY A 79 -15.29 8.73 12.14
N TYR A 80 -14.37 9.11 11.23
CA TYR A 80 -14.45 8.68 9.83
C TYR A 80 -13.90 7.26 9.62
N PRO A 81 -14.48 6.43 8.71
CA PRO A 81 -14.04 5.07 8.43
C PRO A 81 -12.80 5.08 7.52
N VAL A 82 -11.68 5.52 8.06
CA VAL A 82 -10.40 5.68 7.35
C VAL A 82 -9.85 4.32 6.94
N SER A 83 -10.05 3.34 7.81
CA SER A 83 -9.74 1.94 7.58
C SER A 83 -10.58 1.30 6.48
N LEU A 84 -11.59 1.97 5.92
CA LEU A 84 -12.54 1.39 4.96
C LEU A 84 -11.86 0.69 3.78
N PHE A 85 -10.85 1.32 3.16
CA PHE A 85 -10.14 0.71 2.04
C PHE A 85 -9.31 -0.52 2.45
N LEU A 86 -8.79 -0.55 3.67
CA LEU A 86 -8.04 -1.68 4.21
C LEU A 86 -8.96 -2.81 4.66
N GLU A 87 -10.14 -2.49 5.22
CA GLU A 87 -11.17 -3.45 5.60
C GLU A 87 -11.81 -4.14 4.39
N ILE A 88 -11.83 -3.44 3.26
CA ILE A 88 -12.29 -3.91 1.95
C ILE A 88 -11.28 -4.88 1.32
N ASP A 89 -10.02 -4.90 1.77
CA ASP A 89 -9.00 -5.76 1.17
C ASP A 89 -9.23 -7.24 1.52
N PRO A 90 -9.56 -8.09 0.52
CA PRO A 90 -9.85 -9.50 0.77
C PRO A 90 -8.62 -10.34 1.10
N LEU A 91 -7.42 -9.94 0.64
CA LEU A 91 -6.19 -10.66 0.97
C LEU A 91 -5.81 -10.41 2.43
N VAL A 92 -5.92 -9.16 2.89
CA VAL A 92 -5.68 -8.79 4.28
C VAL A 92 -6.67 -9.52 5.19
N GLY A 93 -7.96 -9.52 4.85
CA GLY A 93 -8.99 -10.29 5.57
C GLY A 93 -8.69 -11.78 5.65
N PHE A 94 -8.34 -12.40 4.54
CA PHE A 94 -8.04 -13.83 4.50
C PHE A 94 -6.77 -14.18 5.30
N ALA A 95 -5.72 -13.37 5.19
CA ALA A 95 -4.45 -13.70 5.82
C ALA A 95 -4.38 -13.37 7.31
N THR A 96 -5.06 -12.31 7.75
CA THR A 96 -5.25 -12.06 9.19
C THR A 96 -6.05 -13.18 9.84
N ALA A 97 -7.10 -13.68 9.17
CA ALA A 97 -7.85 -14.85 9.63
C ALA A 97 -6.98 -16.12 9.66
N LEU A 98 -6.07 -16.27 8.69
CA LEU A 98 -5.14 -17.40 8.65
C LEU A 98 -4.09 -17.33 9.78
N SER A 99 -3.56 -16.14 10.06
CA SER A 99 -2.51 -15.94 11.07
C SER A 99 -3.02 -15.98 12.50
N THR A 100 -4.22 -15.46 12.75
CA THR A 100 -4.77 -15.33 14.11
C THR A 100 -5.82 -16.38 14.46
N HIS A 101 -6.19 -17.22 13.49
CA HIS A 101 -7.32 -18.16 13.56
C HIS A 101 -8.66 -17.53 13.95
N THR A 102 -8.79 -16.20 13.88
CA THR A 102 -10.00 -15.44 14.25
C THR A 102 -10.31 -14.38 13.20
N VAL A 103 -11.60 -14.06 13.01
CA VAL A 103 -12.03 -13.01 12.07
C VAL A 103 -12.47 -11.79 12.88
N TYR A 104 -11.67 -10.73 12.83
CA TYR A 104 -12.01 -9.48 13.50
C TYR A 104 -13.22 -8.79 12.84
N ARG A 105 -14.08 -8.15 13.65
CA ARG A 105 -15.46 -7.76 13.30
C ARG A 105 -15.62 -6.91 12.05
N TRP A 106 -14.60 -6.18 11.59
CA TRP A 106 -14.69 -5.31 10.41
C TRP A 106 -14.11 -5.93 9.13
N LEU A 107 -13.26 -6.95 9.25
CA LEU A 107 -12.59 -7.62 8.13
C LEU A 107 -13.53 -8.51 7.29
N TRP A 108 -14.76 -8.75 7.76
CA TRP A 108 -15.80 -9.42 6.96
C TRP A 108 -16.16 -8.65 5.68
N ARG A 109 -15.96 -7.32 5.65
CA ARG A 109 -16.20 -6.49 4.47
C ARG A 109 -15.33 -6.91 3.28
N GLY A 110 -14.10 -7.34 3.52
CA GLY A 110 -13.23 -7.92 2.49
C GLY A 110 -13.81 -9.21 1.90
N MET A 111 -14.49 -10.03 2.72
CA MET A 111 -15.16 -11.24 2.21
C MET A 111 -16.33 -10.91 1.28
N LEU A 112 -17.03 -9.79 1.47
CA LEU A 112 -18.08 -9.36 0.55
C LEU A 112 -17.55 -9.08 -0.85
N ILE A 113 -16.30 -8.62 -1.00
CA ILE A 113 -15.68 -8.33 -2.29
C ILE A 113 -15.27 -9.61 -3.04
N LEU A 114 -15.21 -10.74 -2.35
CA LEU A 114 -15.02 -12.04 -2.99
C LEU A 114 -16.22 -12.40 -3.87
N ILE A 115 -17.43 -12.01 -3.50
CA ILE A 115 -18.66 -12.29 -4.27
C ILE A 115 -18.58 -11.68 -5.69
N PRO A 116 -18.43 -10.35 -5.88
CA PRO A 116 -18.29 -9.79 -7.22
C PRO A 116 -17.02 -10.29 -7.92
N THR A 117 -15.98 -10.70 -7.18
CA THR A 117 -14.79 -11.33 -7.78
C THR A 117 -15.08 -12.71 -8.37
N LEU A 118 -15.86 -13.53 -7.67
CA LEU A 118 -16.30 -14.85 -8.14
C LEU A 118 -17.37 -14.76 -9.23
N LEU A 119 -18.10 -13.65 -9.33
CA LEU A 119 -19.05 -13.44 -10.42
C LEU A 119 -18.36 -12.88 -11.66
N LEU A 120 -17.66 -11.75 -11.51
CA LEU A 120 -17.16 -10.92 -12.61
C LEU A 120 -15.65 -11.07 -12.86
N GLY A 121 -14.91 -11.79 -12.02
CA GLY A 121 -13.44 -11.86 -12.09
C GLY A 121 -12.78 -10.69 -11.37
N ARG A 122 -11.56 -10.29 -11.78
CA ARG A 122 -10.76 -9.28 -11.03
C ARG A 122 -11.21 -7.82 -11.23
N VAL A 123 -12.49 -7.52 -11.04
CA VAL A 123 -13.05 -6.17 -11.18
C VAL A 123 -12.43 -5.19 -10.18
N PHE A 124 -12.17 -5.64 -8.94
CA PHE A 124 -11.58 -4.81 -7.88
C PHE A 124 -10.29 -4.09 -8.31
N CYS A 125 -9.36 -4.82 -8.94
CA CYS A 125 -8.04 -4.30 -9.33
C CYS A 125 -8.10 -3.11 -10.30
N ASN A 126 -9.20 -2.93 -11.02
CA ASN A 126 -9.30 -1.94 -12.08
C ASN A 126 -10.47 -0.95 -11.91
N TRP A 127 -11.44 -1.25 -11.05
CA TRP A 127 -12.59 -0.36 -10.83
C TRP A 127 -12.54 0.35 -9.48
N ILE A 128 -11.90 -0.25 -8.47
CA ILE A 128 -11.93 0.21 -7.07
C ILE A 128 -10.52 0.50 -6.53
N CYS A 129 -9.54 -0.36 -6.84
CA CYS A 129 -8.19 -0.27 -6.27
C CYS A 129 -7.47 1.05 -6.64
N PRO A 130 -7.13 1.92 -5.67
CA PRO A 130 -6.51 3.22 -5.94
C PRO A 130 -5.10 3.08 -6.53
N TYR A 131 -4.37 2.04 -6.13
CA TYR A 131 -3.03 1.73 -6.67
C TYR A 131 -3.11 1.36 -8.17
N GLY A 132 -4.15 0.63 -8.58
CA GLY A 132 -4.40 0.32 -10.00
C GLY A 132 -4.67 1.58 -10.82
N THR A 133 -5.46 2.51 -10.28
CA THR A 133 -5.72 3.83 -10.89
C THR A 133 -4.44 4.62 -11.06
N LEU A 134 -3.56 4.66 -10.04
CA LEU A 134 -2.27 5.35 -10.10
C LEU A 134 -1.41 4.83 -11.28
N HIS A 135 -1.31 3.52 -11.46
CA HIS A 135 -0.57 2.94 -12.59
C HIS A 135 -1.25 3.20 -13.95
N GLN A 136 -2.57 3.27 -14.01
CA GLN A 136 -3.25 3.64 -15.25
C GLN A 136 -3.03 5.11 -15.60
N PHE A 137 -3.07 5.99 -14.60
CA PHE A 137 -2.81 7.42 -14.73
C PHE A 137 -1.39 7.68 -15.21
N THR A 138 -0.37 7.06 -14.61
CA THR A 138 1.02 7.24 -15.06
C THR A 138 1.25 6.70 -16.48
N GLY A 139 0.62 5.58 -16.83
CA GLY A 139 0.71 5.04 -18.20
C GLY A 139 0.03 5.94 -19.25
N TRP A 140 -1.00 6.69 -18.86
CA TRP A 140 -1.64 7.71 -19.68
C TRP A 140 -0.77 8.98 -19.79
N LEU A 141 -0.26 9.48 -18.66
CA LEU A 141 0.54 10.70 -18.57
C LEU A 141 1.82 10.63 -19.43
N PHE A 142 2.53 9.50 -19.39
CA PHE A 142 3.76 9.29 -20.17
C PHE A 142 3.54 8.67 -21.55
N ASN A 143 2.28 8.54 -21.99
CA ASN A 143 1.90 8.06 -23.31
C ASN A 143 2.58 6.75 -23.76
N VAL A 144 2.79 5.82 -22.83
CA VAL A 144 3.43 4.49 -23.03
C VAL A 144 2.70 3.64 -24.10
N ARG A 145 1.50 4.10 -24.55
CA ARG A 145 0.59 3.42 -25.47
C ARG A 145 0.82 3.70 -26.96
N LYS A 146 1.70 4.62 -27.36
CA LYS A 146 1.87 5.01 -28.78
C LYS A 146 2.76 4.07 -29.62
N ASN A 147 3.57 3.21 -29.02
CA ASN A 147 4.56 2.42 -29.79
C ASN A 147 3.99 1.13 -30.40
N LYS A 148 4.48 0.80 -31.61
CA LYS A 148 4.23 -0.47 -32.32
C LYS A 148 4.64 -1.70 -31.48
N ASP A 149 5.56 -1.53 -30.53
CA ASP A 149 6.06 -2.54 -29.59
C ASP A 149 5.09 -2.88 -28.44
N SER A 150 3.98 -2.13 -28.32
CA SER A 150 2.95 -2.35 -27.30
C SER A 150 2.39 -3.77 -27.28
N MET A 151 2.44 -4.49 -28.42
CA MET A 151 1.96 -5.87 -28.50
C MET A 151 2.89 -6.86 -27.77
N GLU A 152 4.20 -6.78 -27.99
CA GLU A 152 5.17 -7.69 -27.35
C GLU A 152 5.34 -7.40 -25.86
N ILE A 153 5.13 -6.15 -25.47
CA ILE A 153 5.14 -5.71 -24.08
C ILE A 153 3.88 -6.20 -23.33
N ASN A 154 2.74 -6.27 -24.01
CA ASN A 154 1.48 -6.76 -23.44
C ASN A 154 1.27 -8.27 -23.58
N ARG A 155 2.15 -8.99 -24.26
CA ARG A 155 2.13 -10.46 -24.29
C ARG A 155 2.51 -11.03 -22.92
N TYR A 156 1.91 -12.16 -22.55
CA TYR A 156 2.28 -12.85 -21.31
C TYR A 156 3.78 -13.20 -21.24
N ARG A 157 4.38 -12.99 -20.07
CA ARG A 157 5.78 -13.35 -19.75
C ARG A 157 5.82 -14.25 -18.52
N SER A 158 6.82 -15.13 -18.46
CA SER A 158 7.05 -16.03 -17.32
C SER A 158 7.31 -15.28 -16.00
N VAL A 159 7.85 -14.06 -16.06
CA VAL A 159 8.09 -13.20 -14.89
C VAL A 159 6.80 -12.88 -14.12
N TYR A 160 5.63 -12.88 -14.79
CA TYR A 160 4.33 -12.66 -14.14
C TYR A 160 3.92 -13.78 -13.18
N GLN A 161 4.68 -14.88 -13.15
CA GLN A 161 4.50 -15.92 -12.16
C GLN A 161 4.97 -15.49 -10.76
N LEU A 162 5.88 -14.49 -10.68
CA LEU A 162 6.53 -14.04 -9.45
C LEU A 162 5.52 -13.66 -8.34
N LYS A 163 4.44 -12.95 -8.68
CA LYS A 163 3.37 -12.60 -7.72
C LYS A 163 2.72 -13.80 -7.05
N TYR A 164 2.63 -14.96 -7.72
CA TYR A 164 2.08 -16.17 -7.11
C TYR A 164 3.08 -16.79 -6.13
N TYR A 165 4.39 -16.69 -6.38
CA TYR A 165 5.40 -17.10 -5.40
C TYR A 165 5.36 -16.22 -4.16
N ILE A 166 5.33 -14.90 -4.37
CA ILE A 166 5.24 -13.92 -3.28
C ILE A 166 4.01 -14.22 -2.43
N LEU A 167 2.84 -14.42 -3.06
CA LEU A 167 1.61 -14.78 -2.36
C LEU A 167 1.76 -16.06 -1.52
N VAL A 168 2.30 -17.14 -2.10
CA VAL A 168 2.44 -18.42 -1.37
C VAL A 168 3.39 -18.29 -0.20
N ILE A 169 4.56 -17.67 -0.40
CA ILE A 169 5.55 -17.46 0.65
C ILE A 169 4.92 -16.69 1.80
N MET A 170 4.23 -15.58 1.50
CA MET A 170 3.58 -14.75 2.50
C MET A 170 2.42 -15.43 3.22
N LEU A 171 1.59 -16.24 2.53
CA LEU A 171 0.50 -17.00 3.16
C LEU A 171 1.02 -18.13 4.03
N VAL A 172 2.09 -18.81 3.61
CA VAL A 172 2.73 -19.85 4.43
C VAL A 172 3.34 -19.23 5.68
N MET A 173 4.02 -18.07 5.55
CA MET A 173 4.52 -17.35 6.71
C MET A 173 3.40 -16.88 7.65
N ALA A 174 2.27 -16.41 7.09
CA ALA A 174 1.10 -16.06 7.89
C ALA A 174 0.56 -17.28 8.67
N LEU A 175 0.55 -18.48 8.10
CA LEU A 175 0.17 -19.71 8.80
C LEU A 175 1.04 -20.00 10.04
N PHE A 176 2.32 -19.62 10.02
CA PHE A 176 3.23 -19.77 11.16
C PHE A 176 3.21 -18.57 12.12
N GLY A 177 2.29 -17.62 11.94
CA GLY A 177 2.15 -16.46 12.82
C GLY A 177 3.04 -15.26 12.46
N SER A 178 3.45 -15.12 11.20
CA SER A 178 4.18 -13.93 10.74
C SER A 178 3.46 -13.24 9.58
N LEU A 179 2.83 -12.10 9.85
CA LEU A 179 1.99 -11.42 8.87
C LEU A 179 2.78 -10.37 8.04
N GLN A 180 3.44 -10.82 6.98
CA GLN A 180 4.28 -9.95 6.11
C GLN A 180 3.57 -9.37 4.88
N ILE A 181 2.28 -9.64 4.72
CA ILE A 181 1.51 -9.27 3.51
C ILE A 181 1.45 -7.76 3.30
N GLY A 182 1.38 -7.00 4.39
CA GLY A 182 1.38 -5.54 4.38
C GLY A 182 2.56 -4.89 3.66
N LEU A 183 3.69 -5.61 3.51
CA LEU A 183 4.87 -5.10 2.82
C LEU A 183 4.65 -4.89 1.32
N LEU A 184 3.88 -5.77 0.68
CA LEU A 184 3.63 -5.75 -0.77
C LEU A 184 2.16 -5.60 -1.12
N ASP A 185 1.30 -5.36 -0.13
CA ASP A 185 -0.09 -5.04 -0.37
C ASP A 185 -0.21 -3.65 -1.03
N PRO A 186 -0.92 -3.52 -2.18
CA PRO A 186 -1.02 -2.24 -2.88
C PRO A 186 -1.66 -1.13 -2.05
N ILE A 187 -2.60 -1.44 -1.17
CA ILE A 187 -3.32 -0.43 -0.38
C ILE A 187 -2.43 0.01 0.79
N CYS A 188 -1.82 -0.94 1.51
CA CYS A 188 -0.87 -0.65 2.60
C CYS A 188 0.34 0.15 2.09
N LEU A 189 0.91 -0.23 0.95
CA LEU A 189 2.00 0.51 0.31
C LEU A 189 1.60 1.94 -0.06
N LEU A 190 0.41 2.13 -0.61
CA LEU A 190 -0.08 3.45 -0.98
C LEU A 190 -0.26 4.32 0.28
N VAL A 191 -0.94 3.81 1.30
CA VAL A 191 -1.14 4.53 2.57
C VAL A 191 0.21 4.93 3.18
N ARG A 192 1.14 3.98 3.30
CA ARG A 192 2.50 4.25 3.81
C ARG A 192 3.19 5.36 3.03
N THR A 193 3.20 5.28 1.71
CA THR A 193 3.81 6.32 0.88
C THR A 193 3.20 7.69 1.15
N PHE A 194 1.87 7.76 1.27
CA PHE A 194 1.21 9.02 1.56
C PHE A 194 1.60 9.57 2.93
N THR A 195 1.56 8.73 3.97
CA THR A 195 1.88 9.09 5.36
C THR A 195 3.33 9.51 5.57
N VAL A 196 4.26 8.71 5.07
CA VAL A 196 5.67 8.84 5.38
C VAL A 196 6.39 9.78 4.41
N THR A 197 5.92 9.90 3.16
CA THR A 197 6.62 10.67 2.12
C THR A 197 5.80 11.84 1.59
N VAL A 198 4.57 11.61 1.08
CA VAL A 198 3.83 12.65 0.34
C VAL A 198 3.34 13.75 1.25
N GLN A 199 2.77 13.42 2.42
CA GLN A 199 2.23 14.41 3.36
C GLN A 199 3.33 15.30 3.97
N PRO A 200 4.42 14.75 4.54
CA PRO A 200 5.55 15.56 4.98
C PRO A 200 6.15 16.45 3.90
N ALA A 201 6.28 15.94 2.67
CA ALA A 201 6.80 16.72 1.55
C ALA A 201 5.83 17.85 1.14
N ALA A 202 4.52 17.61 1.18
CA ALA A 202 3.52 18.62 0.91
C ALA A 202 3.51 19.71 2.00
N ASP A 203 3.65 19.35 3.27
CA ASP A 203 3.75 20.30 4.38
C ASP A 203 5.03 21.15 4.29
N LEU A 204 6.16 20.54 3.91
CA LEU A 204 7.41 21.26 3.67
C LEU A 204 7.27 22.27 2.52
N LEU A 205 6.69 21.87 1.39
CA LEU A 205 6.46 22.75 0.24
C LEU A 205 5.44 23.86 0.54
N ALA A 206 4.41 23.57 1.32
CA ALA A 206 3.42 24.56 1.72
C ALA A 206 4.05 25.65 2.61
N TYR A 207 4.92 25.24 3.53
CA TYR A 207 5.71 26.15 4.37
C TYR A 207 6.64 27.04 3.52
N ASP A 208 7.41 26.46 2.61
CA ASP A 208 8.36 27.22 1.76
C ASP A 208 7.64 28.22 0.82
N LEU A 209 6.42 27.91 0.38
CA LEU A 209 5.64 28.73 -0.54
C LEU A 209 4.67 29.70 0.15
N ASN A 210 4.62 29.75 1.48
CA ASN A 210 3.63 30.51 2.26
C ASN A 210 2.17 30.22 1.85
N LEU A 211 1.87 28.97 1.49
CA LEU A 211 0.54 28.53 1.09
C LEU A 211 -0.13 27.77 2.24
N ASP A 212 -0.35 28.45 3.37
CA ASP A 212 -0.90 27.83 4.60
C ASP A 212 -2.28 27.17 4.40
N PHE A 213 -3.04 27.57 3.37
CA PHE A 213 -4.31 26.92 3.02
C PHE A 213 -4.15 25.58 2.27
N LEU A 214 -2.96 25.33 1.70
CA LEU A 214 -2.56 24.09 1.00
C LEU A 214 -1.73 23.18 1.89
N ALA A 215 -1.26 23.66 3.05
CA ALA A 215 -0.62 22.82 4.05
C ALA A 215 -1.55 21.66 4.41
N ALA A 216 -1.06 20.43 4.28
CA ALA A 216 -1.86 19.26 4.56
C ALA A 216 -2.24 19.23 6.05
N ALA A 217 -1.37 19.72 6.95
CA ALA A 217 -1.67 19.97 8.37
C ALA A 217 -1.74 21.47 8.76
N PRO A 218 -2.92 22.10 8.71
CA PRO A 218 -3.15 23.35 9.40
C PRO A 218 -3.02 23.15 10.92
N GLY A 219 -1.98 23.74 11.53
CA GLY A 219 -1.81 23.81 12.98
C GLY A 219 -0.99 22.68 13.62
N ALA A 220 -0.21 21.89 12.86
CA ALA A 220 0.84 21.07 13.46
C ALA A 220 2.02 21.99 13.89
N PRO A 221 2.43 21.97 15.17
CA PRO A 221 3.44 22.92 15.68
C PRO A 221 4.85 22.69 15.11
N HIS A 222 5.13 21.50 14.57
CA HIS A 222 6.42 21.13 13.97
C HIS A 222 6.23 20.26 12.72
N GLN A 223 7.18 20.35 11.79
CA GLN A 223 7.25 19.48 10.61
C GLN A 223 7.34 18.01 11.04
N ARG A 224 6.47 17.17 10.49
CA ARG A 224 6.49 15.73 10.77
C ARG A 224 7.56 15.06 9.91
N ILE A 225 8.58 14.52 10.55
CA ILE A 225 9.65 13.75 9.89
C ILE A 225 9.50 12.29 10.31
N PHE A 226 9.75 11.39 9.37
CA PHE A 226 9.69 9.95 9.59
C PHE A 226 10.97 9.26 9.19
N ASP A 227 11.38 8.29 10.01
CA ASP A 227 12.55 7.47 9.72
C ASP A 227 12.33 6.62 8.46
N GLY A 228 13.31 6.63 7.57
CA GLY A 228 13.25 5.88 6.31
C GLY A 228 12.32 6.48 5.25
N ALA A 229 11.85 7.72 5.42
CA ALA A 229 10.95 8.35 4.45
C ALA A 229 11.51 8.45 3.02
N TRP A 230 12.80 8.75 2.90
CA TRP A 230 13.50 8.78 1.61
C TRP A 230 13.50 7.41 0.92
N PHE A 231 13.66 6.32 1.69
CA PHE A 231 13.70 4.96 1.15
C PHE A 231 12.32 4.54 0.63
N VAL A 232 11.26 4.80 1.41
CA VAL A 232 9.87 4.56 1.00
C VAL A 232 9.53 5.37 -0.26
N GLY A 233 9.96 6.63 -0.31
CA GLY A 233 9.78 7.52 -1.47
C GLY A 233 10.46 7.00 -2.74
N LEU A 234 11.74 6.61 -2.65
CA LEU A 234 12.44 6.02 -3.79
C LEU A 234 11.83 4.69 -4.23
N MET A 235 11.40 3.86 -3.28
CA MET A 235 10.75 2.58 -3.58
C MET A 235 9.48 2.79 -4.41
N ILE A 236 8.58 3.70 -4.01
CA ILE A 236 7.34 3.92 -4.76
C ILE A 236 7.60 4.56 -6.12
N ILE A 237 8.55 5.50 -6.22
CA ILE A 237 8.96 6.11 -7.49
C ILE A 237 9.49 5.02 -8.43
N GLY A 238 10.30 4.09 -7.93
CA GLY A 238 10.77 2.94 -8.70
C GLY A 238 9.64 2.02 -9.15
N LEU A 239 8.74 1.63 -8.25
CA LEU A 239 7.61 0.73 -8.56
C LEU A 239 6.64 1.34 -9.57
N VAL A 240 6.31 2.63 -9.44
CA VAL A 240 5.43 3.37 -10.35
C VAL A 240 6.16 3.73 -11.64
N GLY A 241 7.44 4.11 -11.58
CA GLY A 241 8.28 4.44 -12.73
C GLY A 241 8.53 3.23 -13.65
N MET A 242 8.59 2.01 -13.09
CA MET A 242 8.72 0.78 -13.87
C MET A 242 7.52 0.52 -14.79
N ASN A 243 6.41 1.23 -14.59
CA ASN A 243 5.27 1.26 -15.52
C ASN A 243 5.65 1.73 -16.94
N LEU A 244 6.74 2.51 -17.07
CA LEU A 244 7.28 2.96 -18.36
C LEU A 244 7.88 1.80 -19.18
N VAL A 245 8.41 0.77 -18.49
CA VAL A 245 9.03 -0.41 -19.13
C VAL A 245 8.00 -1.52 -19.33
N ILE A 246 7.24 -1.83 -18.29
CA ILE A 246 6.18 -2.85 -18.30
C ILE A 246 4.89 -2.20 -17.79
N PRO A 247 3.85 -2.08 -18.62
CA PRO A 247 2.56 -1.53 -18.20
C PRO A 247 2.03 -2.29 -17.00
N ARG A 248 1.63 -1.54 -15.97
CA ARG A 248 1.17 -2.05 -14.66
C ARG A 248 2.15 -3.07 -14.06
N PHE A 249 3.45 -2.75 -14.09
CA PHE A 249 4.53 -3.62 -13.60
C PHE A 249 4.19 -4.27 -12.26
N PHE A 250 3.83 -3.47 -11.26
CA PHE A 250 3.49 -3.96 -9.93
C PHE A 250 2.32 -4.95 -9.95
N CYS A 251 1.18 -4.59 -10.57
CA CYS A 251 0.00 -5.45 -10.63
C CYS A 251 0.22 -6.74 -11.43
N ARG A 252 1.11 -6.72 -12.43
CA ARG A 252 1.44 -7.89 -13.26
C ARG A 252 2.49 -8.80 -12.61
N VAL A 253 3.47 -8.25 -11.90
CA VAL A 253 4.69 -8.96 -11.45
C VAL A 253 4.74 -9.19 -9.94
N LEU A 254 4.39 -8.20 -9.11
CA LEU A 254 4.69 -8.20 -7.67
C LEU A 254 3.46 -8.32 -6.76
N CYS A 255 2.32 -7.80 -7.18
CA CYS A 255 1.13 -7.63 -6.34
C CYS A 255 0.54 -8.97 -5.85
N PRO A 256 0.64 -9.29 -4.54
CA PRO A 256 0.08 -10.52 -3.97
C PRO A 256 -1.45 -10.49 -3.95
N LEU A 257 -2.07 -9.33 -3.71
CA LEU A 257 -3.52 -9.15 -3.79
C LEU A 257 -4.04 -9.51 -5.20
N GLY A 258 -3.35 -9.02 -6.23
CA GLY A 258 -3.65 -9.37 -7.61
C GLY A 258 -3.52 -10.88 -7.87
N ALA A 259 -2.47 -11.53 -7.34
CA ALA A 259 -2.32 -12.99 -7.44
C ALA A 259 -3.48 -13.74 -6.76
N PHE A 260 -3.88 -13.31 -5.56
CA PHE A 260 -4.96 -13.90 -4.78
C PHE A 260 -6.30 -13.83 -5.52
N LEU A 261 -6.69 -12.63 -5.96
CA LEU A 261 -7.89 -12.42 -6.78
C LEU A 261 -7.83 -13.19 -8.11
N GLY A 262 -6.63 -13.50 -8.59
CA GLY A 262 -6.38 -14.34 -9.75
C GLY A 262 -6.64 -15.81 -9.63
N VAL A 263 -6.24 -16.35 -8.48
CA VAL A 263 -6.55 -17.72 -8.14
C VAL A 263 -8.07 -17.85 -7.99
N LEU A 264 -8.75 -16.84 -7.46
CA LEU A 264 -10.21 -16.82 -7.34
C LEU A 264 -10.91 -16.57 -8.68
N SER A 265 -10.39 -15.69 -9.54
CA SER A 265 -11.02 -15.36 -10.83
C SER A 265 -11.05 -16.54 -11.81
N ARG A 266 -10.30 -17.61 -11.57
CA ARG A 266 -10.42 -18.86 -12.36
C ARG A 266 -11.82 -19.47 -12.26
N PHE A 267 -12.52 -19.21 -11.16
CA PHE A 267 -13.88 -19.66 -10.90
C PHE A 267 -14.94 -18.67 -11.39
N SER A 268 -14.55 -17.55 -12.01
CA SER A 268 -15.52 -16.51 -12.40
C SER A 268 -16.60 -17.07 -13.35
N LEU A 269 -17.86 -16.69 -13.12
CA LEU A 269 -18.97 -17.08 -13.99
C LEU A 269 -18.93 -16.30 -15.31
N PHE A 270 -18.78 -14.98 -15.24
CA PHE A 270 -18.71 -14.12 -16.41
C PHE A 270 -17.29 -14.03 -16.97
N ARG A 271 -17.18 -14.12 -18.30
CA ARG A 271 -15.90 -14.32 -19.00
C ARG A 271 -15.91 -13.63 -20.35
N ILE A 272 -14.73 -13.21 -20.79
CA ILE A 272 -14.53 -12.76 -22.16
C ILE A 272 -14.60 -13.99 -23.07
N ASN A 273 -15.51 -13.97 -24.03
CA ASN A 273 -15.66 -14.98 -25.06
C ASN A 273 -15.24 -14.38 -26.42
N ARG A 274 -14.63 -15.21 -27.26
CA ARG A 274 -14.18 -14.83 -28.60
C ARG A 274 -14.93 -15.63 -29.64
N ASP A 275 -15.65 -14.94 -30.51
CA ASP A 275 -16.29 -15.52 -31.68
C ASP A 275 -15.27 -15.72 -32.82
N LEU A 276 -14.91 -16.97 -33.06
CA LEU A 276 -13.95 -17.40 -34.09
C LEU A 276 -14.48 -17.19 -35.52
N THR A 277 -15.79 -16.98 -35.69
CA THR A 277 -16.43 -16.71 -36.98
C THR A 277 -16.36 -15.24 -37.39
N LYS A 278 -16.24 -14.33 -36.41
CA LYS A 278 -16.13 -12.88 -36.66
C LYS A 278 -14.69 -12.37 -36.58
N CYS A 279 -13.82 -13.05 -35.83
CA CYS A 279 -12.50 -12.52 -35.56
C CYS A 279 -11.52 -12.65 -36.74
N THR A 280 -10.94 -11.52 -37.16
CA THR A 280 -10.00 -11.40 -38.29
C THR A 280 -8.51 -11.41 -37.88
N ASP A 281 -8.19 -11.76 -36.63
CA ASP A 281 -6.82 -11.80 -36.10
C ASP A 281 -6.03 -10.46 -36.18
N CYS A 282 -6.72 -9.32 -36.03
CA CYS A 282 -6.13 -7.98 -36.18
C CYS A 282 -5.16 -7.53 -35.07
N ASN A 283 -5.02 -8.28 -33.96
CA ASN A 283 -4.15 -7.98 -32.81
C ASN A 283 -4.38 -6.66 -32.07
N LEU A 284 -5.48 -5.96 -32.35
CA LEU A 284 -5.82 -4.73 -31.64
C LEU A 284 -6.16 -4.98 -30.16
N CYS A 285 -6.88 -6.07 -29.87
CA CYS A 285 -7.17 -6.49 -28.50
C CYS A 285 -5.91 -6.85 -27.70
N MET A 286 -4.88 -7.41 -28.35
CA MET A 286 -3.58 -7.71 -27.72
C MET A 286 -2.83 -6.43 -27.37
N ARG A 287 -2.80 -5.45 -28.29
CA ARG A 287 -2.16 -4.14 -28.06
C ARG A 287 -2.81 -3.37 -26.91
N ARG A 288 -4.12 -3.51 -26.72
CA ARG A 288 -4.91 -2.80 -25.70
C ARG A 288 -5.10 -3.56 -24.39
N CYS A 289 -4.59 -4.80 -24.31
CA CYS A 289 -4.71 -5.63 -23.12
C CYS A 289 -3.80 -5.13 -21.99
N GLU A 290 -4.41 -4.56 -20.96
CA GLU A 290 -3.68 -4.08 -19.78
C GLU A 290 -3.31 -5.19 -18.79
N GLY A 291 -3.88 -6.39 -18.91
CA GLY A 291 -3.62 -7.53 -18.03
C GLY A 291 -2.56 -8.51 -18.51
N ALA A 292 -2.09 -8.41 -19.75
CA ALA A 292 -1.32 -9.47 -20.42
C ALA A 292 -2.02 -10.84 -20.38
N SER A 293 -3.35 -10.83 -20.57
CA SER A 293 -4.21 -12.01 -20.55
C SER A 293 -4.35 -12.68 -21.92
N ASP A 294 -3.63 -12.20 -22.94
CA ASP A 294 -3.62 -12.70 -24.31
C ASP A 294 -5.03 -12.95 -24.93
N PRO A 295 -5.90 -11.93 -25.09
CA PRO A 295 -7.30 -12.12 -25.51
C PRO A 295 -7.50 -12.70 -26.92
N GLN A 296 -6.49 -12.61 -27.80
CA GLN A 296 -6.51 -13.24 -29.12
C GLN A 296 -5.87 -14.63 -29.14
N ALA A 297 -4.90 -14.90 -28.28
CA ALA A 297 -4.38 -16.24 -28.17
C ALA A 297 -5.30 -17.04 -27.24
N ALA A 298 -4.72 -17.84 -26.36
CA ALA A 298 -5.47 -18.49 -25.32
C ALA A 298 -5.67 -17.53 -24.13
N LEU A 299 -6.91 -17.12 -23.91
CA LEU A 299 -7.26 -16.18 -22.86
C LEU A 299 -6.85 -16.75 -21.48
N ARG A 300 -5.94 -16.07 -20.80
CA ARG A 300 -5.52 -16.38 -19.43
C ARG A 300 -6.45 -15.68 -18.45
N LYS A 301 -7.41 -16.44 -17.91
CA LYS A 301 -8.42 -15.94 -16.96
C LYS A 301 -7.84 -15.36 -15.69
N SER A 302 -6.76 -15.98 -15.22
CA SER A 302 -6.06 -15.49 -14.05
C SER A 302 -5.64 -14.06 -14.33
N GLU A 303 -5.01 -13.72 -15.45
CA GLU A 303 -4.41 -12.39 -15.66
C GLU A 303 -5.39 -11.27 -16.11
N CYS A 304 -6.64 -11.59 -16.43
CA CYS A 304 -7.60 -10.59 -16.91
C CYS A 304 -8.07 -9.64 -15.80
N PHE A 305 -7.86 -8.33 -15.98
CA PHE A 305 -8.34 -7.28 -15.08
C PHE A 305 -9.76 -6.77 -15.36
N VAL A 306 -10.48 -7.37 -16.33
CA VAL A 306 -11.86 -6.99 -16.66
C VAL A 306 -11.96 -5.47 -16.97
N CYS A 307 -11.03 -5.02 -17.83
CA CYS A 307 -10.89 -3.61 -18.21
C CYS A 307 -11.75 -3.18 -19.39
N PHE A 308 -12.33 -4.14 -20.12
CA PHE A 308 -13.16 -3.95 -21.31
C PHE A 308 -12.53 -3.23 -22.51
N ASN A 309 -11.28 -2.73 -22.42
CA ASN A 309 -10.57 -2.12 -23.55
C ASN A 309 -10.60 -3.00 -24.82
N CYS A 310 -10.41 -4.31 -24.68
CA CYS A 310 -10.39 -5.23 -25.81
C CYS A 310 -11.75 -5.45 -26.48
N ILE A 311 -12.86 -5.26 -25.75
CA ILE A 311 -14.22 -5.39 -26.26
C ILE A 311 -14.61 -4.08 -26.96
N ASP A 312 -14.39 -2.94 -26.29
CA ASP A 312 -14.71 -1.61 -26.82
C ASP A 312 -13.91 -1.26 -28.09
N ASP A 313 -12.65 -1.71 -28.20
CA ASP A 313 -11.78 -1.42 -29.36
C ASP A 313 -11.86 -2.49 -30.48
N CYS A 314 -12.73 -3.50 -30.39
CA CYS A 314 -12.83 -4.55 -31.41
C CYS A 314 -13.63 -4.05 -32.65
N PRO A 315 -13.04 -3.97 -33.86
CA PRO A 315 -13.74 -3.47 -35.04
C PRO A 315 -14.78 -4.45 -35.61
N GLU A 316 -14.72 -5.71 -35.20
CA GLU A 316 -15.57 -6.80 -35.70
C GLU A 316 -16.59 -7.28 -34.66
N ASP A 317 -16.64 -6.63 -33.48
CA ASP A 317 -17.46 -7.06 -32.33
C ASP A 317 -17.36 -8.58 -32.07
N ALA A 318 -16.14 -9.11 -32.21
CA ALA A 318 -15.85 -10.53 -32.08
C ALA A 318 -15.58 -10.95 -30.63
N LEU A 319 -15.57 -10.02 -29.69
CA LEU A 319 -15.35 -10.25 -28.26
C LEU A 319 -16.60 -9.84 -27.49
N SER A 320 -17.12 -10.75 -26.67
CA SER A 320 -18.27 -10.52 -25.79
C SER A 320 -17.92 -10.86 -24.35
N TYR A 321 -18.73 -10.40 -23.39
CA TYR A 321 -18.57 -10.72 -21.98
C TYR A 321 -19.81 -11.46 -21.50
N ASP A 322 -19.76 -12.78 -21.58
CA ASP A 322 -20.93 -13.64 -21.42
C ASP A 322 -20.78 -14.56 -20.20
N LEU A 323 -21.92 -15.07 -19.73
CA LEU A 323 -21.97 -16.14 -18.76
C LEU A 323 -21.35 -17.40 -19.39
N ALA A 324 -20.43 -18.04 -18.65
CA ALA A 324 -19.63 -19.19 -19.07
C ALA A 324 -20.22 -20.04 -20.22
N PRO A 325 -19.69 -19.92 -21.44
CA PRO A 325 -20.02 -20.86 -22.51
C PRO A 325 -19.32 -22.21 -22.27
N MET A 326 -19.93 -23.30 -22.76
CA MET A 326 -19.31 -24.63 -22.83
C MET A 326 -17.98 -24.59 -23.63
N PRO A 327 -17.02 -25.51 -23.36
CA PRO A 327 -15.76 -25.57 -24.08
C PRO A 327 -15.97 -25.69 -25.61
N VAL A 328 -15.52 -24.67 -26.34
CA VAL A 328 -15.66 -24.54 -27.80
C VAL A 328 -14.91 -25.63 -28.56
N LYS A 329 -13.89 -26.25 -27.94
CA LYS A 329 -13.06 -27.31 -28.53
C LYS A 329 -13.88 -28.53 -28.98
N ASP A 330 -15.00 -28.80 -28.33
CA ASP A 330 -15.87 -29.94 -28.64
C ASP A 330 -16.91 -29.62 -29.72
N ARG A 331 -16.99 -28.37 -30.19
CA ARG A 331 -17.96 -27.89 -31.20
C ARG A 331 -17.32 -27.52 -32.55
N ILE A 332 -16.00 -27.52 -32.64
CA ILE A 332 -15.28 -27.24 -33.89
C ILE A 332 -15.21 -28.54 -34.70
N VAL A 333 -15.83 -28.55 -35.88
CA VAL A 333 -15.76 -29.69 -36.81
C VAL A 333 -14.78 -29.33 -37.94
N GLY A 334 -13.71 -30.10 -38.10
CA GLY A 334 -12.68 -29.92 -39.16
C GLY A 334 -11.30 -29.48 -38.66
N SER A 335 -10.38 -29.17 -39.58
CA SER A 335 -9.00 -28.81 -39.25
C SER A 335 -8.72 -27.32 -39.52
N ILE A 336 -8.36 -26.58 -38.47
CA ILE A 336 -8.03 -25.14 -38.54
C ILE A 336 -6.81 -24.89 -39.45
N LYS A 337 -5.82 -25.80 -39.45
CA LYS A 337 -4.64 -25.71 -40.32
C LYS A 337 -4.94 -25.90 -41.81
N LYS A 338 -6.02 -26.61 -42.14
CA LYS A 338 -6.46 -26.85 -43.52
C LYS A 338 -7.57 -25.88 -43.97
N GLY A 339 -7.96 -24.92 -43.13
CA GLY A 339 -9.02 -23.94 -43.44
C GLY A 339 -10.43 -24.53 -43.56
N THR A 340 -10.64 -25.76 -43.08
CA THR A 340 -11.92 -26.51 -43.14
C THR A 340 -12.69 -26.48 -41.83
N ALA A 341 -12.20 -25.76 -40.81
CA ALA A 341 -12.87 -25.68 -39.53
C ALA A 341 -14.19 -24.92 -39.64
N THR A 342 -15.27 -25.54 -39.17
CA THR A 342 -16.59 -24.94 -39.04
C THR A 342 -17.02 -24.92 -37.59
N LEU A 343 -17.68 -23.83 -37.20
CA LEU A 343 -18.31 -23.64 -35.89
C LEU A 343 -19.79 -23.41 -36.14
N PHE A 344 -20.66 -24.31 -35.67
CA PHE A 344 -22.11 -24.26 -35.93
C PHE A 344 -22.48 -24.10 -37.44
N GLY A 345 -21.76 -24.81 -38.32
CA GLY A 345 -21.98 -24.74 -39.77
C GLY A 345 -21.44 -23.48 -40.46
N ARG A 346 -20.85 -22.52 -39.72
CA ARG A 346 -20.16 -21.35 -40.27
C ARG A 346 -18.65 -21.57 -40.34
N LYS A 347 -17.99 -21.06 -41.38
CA LYS A 347 -16.53 -21.17 -41.54
C LYS A 347 -15.80 -20.37 -40.45
N VAL A 348 -14.84 -21.00 -39.80
CA VAL A 348 -13.94 -20.33 -38.85
C VAL A 348 -12.94 -19.48 -39.62
N ILE A 349 -12.85 -18.19 -39.29
CA ILE A 349 -11.96 -17.23 -39.95
C ILE A 349 -10.62 -17.12 -39.21
N SER A 350 -10.63 -17.26 -37.89
CA SER A 350 -9.44 -17.15 -37.06
C SER A 350 -8.47 -18.32 -37.24
N LYS A 351 -7.17 -18.02 -37.28
CA LYS A 351 -6.09 -19.01 -37.42
C LYS A 351 -5.65 -19.62 -36.09
N ILE A 352 -6.03 -19.02 -34.96
CA ILE A 352 -5.59 -19.44 -33.63
C ILE A 352 -6.70 -20.30 -32.98
N PRO A 353 -6.42 -21.60 -32.71
CA PRO A 353 -7.44 -22.56 -32.28
C PRO A 353 -7.72 -22.54 -30.78
N GLU A 354 -6.77 -22.05 -29.98
CA GLU A 354 -6.85 -22.10 -28.53
C GLU A 354 -7.63 -20.89 -28.01
N THR A 355 -8.75 -21.16 -27.35
CA THR A 355 -9.61 -20.11 -26.81
C THR A 355 -9.28 -19.78 -25.35
N GLU A 356 -8.70 -20.71 -24.58
CA GLU A 356 -8.65 -20.54 -23.12
C GLU A 356 -7.54 -21.33 -22.40
N LEU A 357 -6.82 -20.65 -21.49
CA LEU A 357 -6.00 -21.29 -20.45
C LEU A 357 -6.66 -21.09 -19.07
N LYS A 358 -7.07 -22.19 -18.43
CA LYS A 358 -7.76 -22.19 -17.13
C LYS A 358 -6.86 -21.92 -15.93
N ASN A 359 -5.66 -22.50 -15.92
CA ASN A 359 -4.78 -22.48 -14.76
C ASN A 359 -3.70 -21.39 -14.87
N PRO A 360 -3.27 -20.80 -13.74
CA PRO A 360 -2.02 -20.05 -13.70
C PRO A 360 -0.91 -20.93 -14.28
N ALA A 361 -0.04 -20.35 -15.11
CA ALA A 361 1.02 -21.11 -15.80
C ALA A 361 2.19 -21.51 -14.87
N VAL A 362 1.91 -21.79 -13.60
CA VAL A 362 2.90 -22.17 -12.59
C VAL A 362 2.90 -23.69 -12.47
N PRO A 363 3.98 -24.39 -12.86
CA PRO A 363 4.07 -25.84 -12.72
C PRO A 363 4.14 -26.28 -11.25
N LYS A 364 3.68 -27.50 -10.95
CA LYS A 364 3.56 -28.03 -9.58
C LYS A 364 4.86 -27.94 -8.75
N ARG A 365 6.02 -28.24 -9.36
CA ARG A 365 7.34 -28.15 -8.68
C ARG A 365 7.63 -26.75 -8.13
N ARG A 366 7.17 -25.71 -8.84
CA ARG A 366 7.37 -24.32 -8.45
C ARG A 366 6.49 -23.91 -7.26
N TRP A 367 5.27 -24.47 -7.15
CA TRP A 367 4.43 -24.30 -5.95
C TRP A 367 5.06 -24.92 -4.71
N ILE A 368 5.60 -26.14 -4.83
CA ILE A 368 6.28 -26.83 -3.73
C ILE A 368 7.50 -26.04 -3.27
N PHE A 369 8.31 -25.54 -4.21
CA PHE A 369 9.43 -24.67 -3.88
C PHE A 369 9.00 -23.40 -3.14
N ALA A 370 7.93 -22.74 -3.59
CA ALA A 370 7.40 -21.55 -2.93
C ALA A 370 6.94 -21.84 -1.48
N MET A 371 6.27 -22.98 -1.27
CA MET A 371 5.87 -23.41 0.07
C MET A 371 7.08 -23.69 0.95
N GLY A 372 8.06 -24.45 0.45
CA GLY A 372 9.31 -24.72 1.18
C GLY A 372 10.07 -23.43 1.52
N ALA A 373 10.12 -22.47 0.60
CA ALA A 373 10.71 -21.15 0.85
C ALA A 373 9.95 -20.38 1.96
N GLY A 374 8.62 -20.43 1.99
CA GLY A 374 7.83 -19.83 3.08
C GLY A 374 8.10 -20.48 4.44
N VAL A 375 8.16 -21.81 4.49
CA VAL A 375 8.50 -22.57 5.71
C VAL A 375 9.89 -22.22 6.22
N LEU A 376 10.88 -22.08 5.33
CA LEU A 376 12.25 -21.71 5.70
C LEU A 376 12.41 -20.22 6.02
N ALA A 377 11.62 -19.34 5.40
CA ALA A 377 11.65 -17.91 5.64
C ALA A 377 11.16 -17.55 7.05
N TYR A 378 10.16 -18.27 7.58
CA TYR A 378 9.63 -18.03 8.92
C TYR A 378 10.69 -18.06 10.04
N PRO A 379 11.44 -19.16 10.28
CA PRO A 379 12.46 -19.20 11.31
C PRO A 379 13.63 -18.26 11.01
N PHE A 380 13.91 -18.00 9.72
CA PHE A 380 14.96 -17.07 9.31
C PHE A 380 14.65 -15.63 9.72
N LEU A 381 13.40 -15.19 9.58
CA LEU A 381 12.97 -13.84 9.97
C LEU A 381 12.97 -13.65 11.49
N ARG A 382 12.79 -14.73 12.26
CA ARG A 382 12.88 -14.77 13.73
C ARG A 382 14.28 -15.01 14.27
N LEU A 383 15.27 -15.23 13.41
CA LEU A 383 16.66 -15.44 13.84
C LEU A 383 17.30 -14.15 14.38
N SER A 384 16.72 -12.97 14.09
CA SER A 384 17.22 -11.70 14.61
C SER A 384 16.91 -11.54 16.10
N LYS A 385 17.91 -11.08 16.88
CA LYS A 385 17.77 -10.78 18.32
C LYS A 385 16.50 -9.95 18.64
N ALA A 386 16.14 -8.99 17.78
CA ALA A 386 15.03 -8.06 17.97
C ALA A 386 13.62 -8.69 18.09
N VAL A 387 13.44 -9.97 17.72
CA VAL A 387 12.11 -10.61 17.59
C VAL A 387 11.97 -11.87 18.46
N ASN A 388 13.06 -12.35 19.06
CA ASN A 388 13.02 -13.59 19.83
C ASN A 388 12.41 -13.34 21.22
N ASP A 389 11.57 -14.25 21.73
CA ASP A 389 10.81 -14.13 23.00
C ASP A 389 11.68 -13.83 24.24
N ARG A 390 13.01 -14.02 24.12
CA ARG A 390 14.00 -13.76 25.18
C ARG A 390 14.80 -12.45 25.01
N GLY A 391 14.53 -11.65 23.97
CA GLY A 391 15.41 -10.55 23.55
C GLY A 391 14.73 -9.39 22.84
N PHE A 392 13.48 -9.07 23.19
CA PHE A 392 12.82 -7.91 22.62
C PHE A 392 13.60 -6.62 22.91
N ASP A 393 13.73 -5.75 21.90
CA ASP A 393 14.39 -4.46 22.05
C ASP A 393 13.68 -3.60 23.11
N GLU A 394 14.46 -3.04 24.03
CA GLU A 394 14.00 -2.15 25.10
C GLU A 394 13.31 -0.89 24.55
N LYS A 395 13.65 -0.51 23.32
CA LYS A 395 13.09 0.64 22.58
C LYS A 395 11.86 0.28 21.73
N ALA A 396 11.46 -0.99 21.64
CA ALA A 396 10.26 -1.39 20.91
C ALA A 396 8.98 -1.14 21.75
N ILE A 397 8.66 0.13 21.94
CA ILE A 397 7.51 0.59 22.72
C ILE A 397 6.32 0.77 21.78
N ARG A 398 5.25 -0.01 21.99
CA ARG A 398 4.05 0.01 21.13
C ARG A 398 3.01 1.02 21.61
N PRO A 399 2.15 1.55 20.72
CA PRO A 399 1.07 2.46 21.12
C PRO A 399 0.13 1.85 22.18
N PRO A 400 -0.55 2.67 22.99
CA PRO A 400 -1.49 2.18 24.00
C PRO A 400 -2.62 1.38 23.36
N GLY A 401 -3.05 0.30 24.02
CA GLY A 401 -4.06 -0.64 23.50
C GLY A 401 -3.50 -1.70 22.55
N SER A 402 -2.18 -1.74 22.32
CA SER A 402 -1.55 -2.83 21.57
C SER A 402 -1.60 -4.13 22.37
N VAL A 403 -1.83 -5.24 21.66
CA VAL A 403 -1.72 -6.60 22.22
C VAL A 403 -0.25 -6.98 22.51
N ALA A 404 -0.03 -8.13 23.14
CA ALA A 404 1.29 -8.68 23.39
C ALA A 404 2.11 -8.79 22.09
N GLU A 405 3.45 -8.68 22.16
CA GLU A 405 4.30 -8.56 20.97
C GLU A 405 4.12 -9.71 19.94
N PRO A 406 4.05 -11.00 20.34
CA PRO A 406 3.83 -12.08 19.37
C PRO A 406 2.48 -11.94 18.64
N GLU A 407 1.41 -11.70 19.40
CA GLU A 407 0.05 -11.49 18.86
C GLU A 407 -0.03 -10.20 18.01
N PHE A 408 0.79 -9.20 18.33
CA PHE A 408 0.87 -7.95 17.59
C PHE A 408 1.47 -8.17 16.20
N LEU A 409 2.54 -8.97 16.10
CA LEU A 409 3.20 -9.31 14.83
C LEU A 409 2.32 -10.23 13.95
N GLU A 410 1.45 -11.04 14.57
CA GLU A 410 0.44 -11.85 13.87
C GLU A 410 -0.72 -11.01 13.29
N ARG A 411 -1.01 -9.84 13.89
CA ARG A 411 -2.13 -8.97 13.50
C ARG A 411 -1.74 -7.75 12.69
N CYS A 412 -0.55 -7.21 12.90
CA CYS A 412 -0.16 -5.94 12.31
C CYS A 412 0.13 -6.08 10.81
N ILE A 413 -0.69 -5.43 10.00
CA ILE A 413 -0.52 -5.40 8.53
C ILE A 413 0.38 -4.25 8.06
N LYS A 414 1.08 -3.55 8.97
CA LYS A 414 2.05 -2.50 8.61
C LYS A 414 1.44 -1.49 7.63
N CYS A 415 0.26 -0.96 7.95
CA CYS A 415 -0.48 -0.04 7.08
C CYS A 415 -0.24 1.43 7.37
N ASP A 416 0.50 1.76 8.44
CA ASP A 416 0.87 3.10 8.88
C ASP A 416 -0.30 4.05 9.21
N GLN A 417 -1.54 3.56 9.27
CA GLN A 417 -2.72 4.37 9.65
C GLN A 417 -2.63 4.96 11.07
N CYS A 418 -2.08 4.19 12.02
CA CYS A 418 -1.86 4.67 13.39
C CYS A 418 -0.76 5.74 13.46
N ILE A 419 0.24 5.67 12.58
CA ILE A 419 1.31 6.67 12.44
C ILE A 419 0.72 7.96 11.86
N ASN A 420 -0.08 7.83 10.79
CA ASN A 420 -0.74 8.93 10.09
C ASN A 420 -1.63 9.79 10.99
N VAL A 421 -2.40 9.16 11.89
CA VAL A 421 -3.33 9.86 12.80
C VAL A 421 -2.65 10.43 14.05
N CYS A 422 -1.36 10.18 14.26
CA CYS A 422 -0.67 10.56 15.48
C CYS A 422 -0.39 12.08 15.51
N PRO A 423 -0.97 12.85 16.44
CA PRO A 423 -0.83 14.31 16.44
C PRO A 423 0.56 14.78 16.83
N THR A 424 1.26 14.02 17.68
CA THR A 424 2.59 14.38 18.22
C THR A 424 3.76 13.81 17.42
N ASN A 425 3.49 13.07 16.35
CA ASN A 425 4.52 12.37 15.56
C ASN A 425 5.40 11.39 16.38
N VAL A 426 4.96 10.99 17.59
CA VAL A 426 5.71 10.03 18.43
C VAL A 426 5.74 8.64 17.80
N LEU A 427 4.74 8.29 17.00
CA LEU A 427 4.69 6.99 16.33
C LEU A 427 5.52 7.05 15.05
N GLN A 428 6.56 6.24 15.00
CA GLN A 428 7.49 6.11 13.90
C GLN A 428 7.43 4.69 13.30
N PRO A 429 7.69 4.52 12.00
CA PRO A 429 7.85 3.19 11.41
C PRO A 429 9.17 2.59 11.91
N SER A 430 9.10 1.41 12.51
CA SER A 430 10.28 0.76 13.07
C SER A 430 11.35 0.49 12.00
N THR A 431 12.60 0.74 12.40
CA THR A 431 13.78 0.42 11.62
C THR A 431 14.15 -1.06 11.78
N LEU A 432 15.06 -1.54 10.92
CA LEU A 432 15.59 -2.90 11.00
C LEU A 432 16.30 -3.16 12.35
N ALA A 433 16.86 -2.13 12.96
CA ALA A 433 17.54 -2.23 14.25
C ALA A 433 16.56 -2.54 15.40
N GLN A 434 15.42 -1.83 15.44
CA GLN A 434 14.44 -1.92 16.52
C GLN A 434 13.47 -3.10 16.37
N GLY A 435 13.01 -3.35 15.14
CA GLY A 435 11.96 -4.34 14.86
C GLY A 435 12.45 -5.65 14.25
N GLY A 436 13.74 -5.76 13.91
CA GLY A 436 14.24 -6.88 13.11
C GLY A 436 13.58 -6.97 11.72
N LEU A 437 13.75 -8.11 11.04
CA LEU A 437 13.17 -8.31 9.70
C LEU A 437 11.65 -8.55 9.77
N GLU A 438 11.17 -9.22 10.81
CA GLU A 438 9.73 -9.49 10.98
C GLU A 438 8.96 -8.23 11.36
N GLY A 439 9.51 -7.41 12.27
CA GLY A 439 8.87 -6.21 12.79
C GLY A 439 9.18 -4.94 12.00
N VAL A 440 9.88 -4.97 10.86
CA VAL A 440 10.15 -3.76 10.07
C VAL A 440 8.86 -3.02 9.67
N TRP A 441 8.88 -1.69 9.77
CA TRP A 441 7.75 -0.78 9.51
C TRP A 441 6.49 -1.04 10.35
N THR A 442 6.65 -1.63 11.52
CA THR A 442 5.59 -1.66 12.54
C THR A 442 5.66 -0.38 13.38
N PRO A 443 4.56 0.10 13.96
CA PRO A 443 4.58 1.36 14.72
C PRO A 443 5.33 1.20 16.04
N VAL A 444 6.31 2.06 16.28
CA VAL A 444 7.04 2.18 17.55
C VAL A 444 7.00 3.63 18.03
N MET A 445 7.02 3.85 19.34
CA MET A 445 7.11 5.18 19.90
C MET A 445 8.57 5.60 19.99
N ASP A 446 8.89 6.72 19.34
CA ASP A 446 10.18 7.39 19.42
C ASP A 446 10.03 8.71 20.18
N PHE A 447 10.56 8.73 21.40
CA PHE A 447 10.44 9.87 22.30
C PHE A 447 11.43 11.00 22.01
N SER A 448 12.41 10.76 21.13
CA SER A 448 13.26 11.83 20.62
C SER A 448 12.48 12.77 19.70
N VAL A 449 11.43 12.28 19.02
CA VAL A 449 10.61 13.04 18.06
C VAL A 449 9.39 13.68 18.73
N GLY A 450 8.72 12.96 19.64
CA GLY A 450 7.49 13.43 20.27
C GLY A 450 7.13 12.64 21.53
N PHE A 451 5.88 12.76 22.00
CA PHE A 451 5.42 12.01 23.18
C PHE A 451 3.98 11.54 23.02
N CYS A 452 3.56 10.54 23.82
CA CYS A 452 2.18 10.08 23.82
C CYS A 452 1.29 11.02 24.65
N GLN A 453 0.35 11.73 24.02
CA GLN A 453 -0.60 12.58 24.74
C GLN A 453 -1.53 11.77 25.63
N LEU A 454 -1.72 12.23 26.87
CA LEU A 454 -2.56 11.57 27.86
C LEU A 454 -4.01 11.38 27.34
N ASN A 455 -4.63 12.46 26.88
CA ASN A 455 -6.05 12.50 26.48
C ASN A 455 -6.33 12.12 25.01
N CYS A 456 -5.49 11.30 24.39
CA CYS A 456 -5.60 10.90 22.99
C CYS A 456 -5.76 9.38 22.81
N THR A 457 -6.74 8.94 22.00
CA THR A 457 -7.01 7.52 21.68
C THR A 457 -7.05 7.22 20.18
N LEU A 458 -6.65 8.18 19.33
CA LEU A 458 -6.83 8.12 17.87
C LEU A 458 -6.22 6.89 17.20
N CYS A 459 -5.02 6.46 17.62
CA CYS A 459 -4.36 5.27 17.06
C CYS A 459 -5.18 3.97 17.25
N THR A 460 -6.00 3.92 18.31
CA THR A 460 -6.85 2.77 18.63
C THR A 460 -8.12 2.73 17.78
N GLU A 461 -8.54 3.86 17.23
CA GLU A 461 -9.76 3.98 16.43
C GLU A 461 -9.55 3.53 14.98
N VAL A 462 -8.33 3.68 14.46
CA VAL A 462 -7.99 3.47 13.04
C VAL A 462 -7.46 2.07 12.70
N CYS A 463 -7.12 1.24 13.70
CA CYS A 463 -6.53 -0.07 13.45
C CYS A 463 -7.56 -1.06 12.84
N PRO A 464 -7.36 -1.55 11.60
CA PRO A 464 -8.33 -2.43 10.94
C PRO A 464 -8.28 -3.88 11.44
N THR A 465 -7.15 -4.32 11.98
CA THR A 465 -6.90 -5.73 12.33
C THR A 465 -7.05 -6.03 13.82
N GLY A 466 -7.20 -5.02 14.66
CA GLY A 466 -7.20 -5.19 16.12
C GLY A 466 -5.82 -5.53 16.70
N ALA A 467 -4.73 -5.25 15.98
CA ALA A 467 -3.38 -5.24 16.57
C ALA A 467 -3.28 -4.18 17.68
N ILE A 468 -3.97 -3.05 17.48
CA ILE A 468 -4.26 -2.04 18.49
C ILE A 468 -5.77 -2.13 18.75
N GLN A 469 -6.15 -2.49 19.96
CA GLN A 469 -7.54 -2.66 20.36
C GLN A 469 -8.21 -1.30 20.58
N LYS A 470 -9.47 -1.17 20.15
CA LYS A 470 -10.27 0.03 20.41
C LYS A 470 -10.37 0.27 21.90
N THR A 471 -9.78 1.38 22.36
CA THR A 471 -9.63 1.67 23.77
C THR A 471 -10.25 3.04 24.05
N PRO A 472 -11.38 3.13 24.77
CA PRO A 472 -11.95 4.41 25.15
C PRO A 472 -10.99 5.15 26.10
N LEU A 473 -11.11 6.47 26.17
CA LEU A 473 -10.24 7.29 27.01
C LEU A 473 -10.27 6.84 28.48
N ALA A 474 -11.45 6.45 28.98
CA ALA A 474 -11.60 5.91 30.34
C ALA A 474 -10.73 4.67 30.57
N ARG A 475 -10.63 3.74 29.60
CA ARG A 475 -9.78 2.55 29.73
C ARG A 475 -8.30 2.91 29.71
N LYS A 476 -7.89 3.84 28.84
CA LYS A 476 -6.50 4.30 28.76
C LYS A 476 -6.04 4.91 30.09
N LEU A 477 -6.90 5.70 30.72
CA LEU A 477 -6.61 6.39 31.98
C LEU A 477 -6.90 5.54 33.23
N GLY A 478 -7.56 4.39 33.10
CA GLY A 478 -7.99 3.60 34.26
C GLY A 478 -9.08 4.29 35.09
N LEU A 479 -10.00 5.00 34.43
CA LEU A 479 -11.11 5.72 35.06
C LEU A 479 -12.42 4.93 34.93
N GLY A 480 -13.36 5.20 35.84
CA GLY A 480 -14.69 4.57 35.83
C GLY A 480 -14.61 3.08 36.10
N ASP A 481 -15.23 2.28 35.22
CA ASP A 481 -15.29 0.81 35.31
C ASP A 481 -13.90 0.16 35.30
N TYR A 482 -12.87 0.85 34.80
CA TYR A 482 -11.51 0.35 34.66
C TYR A 482 -10.58 0.72 35.83
N LYS A 483 -11.13 1.22 36.94
CA LYS A 483 -10.35 1.67 38.09
C LYS A 483 -9.55 0.53 38.74
N GLU A 484 -10.08 -0.68 38.74
CA GLU A 484 -9.40 -1.87 39.29
C GLU A 484 -8.22 -2.34 38.42
N GLU A 485 -8.35 -2.19 37.09
CA GLU A 485 -7.29 -2.57 36.14
C GLU A 485 -6.16 -1.52 36.05
N GLY A 486 -6.43 -0.28 36.46
CA GLY A 486 -5.49 0.82 36.38
C GLY A 486 -5.25 1.35 34.95
N PRO A 487 -4.45 2.44 34.81
CA PRO A 487 -4.13 3.02 33.51
C PRO A 487 -3.29 2.08 32.66
N ILE A 488 -3.43 2.19 31.34
CA ILE A 488 -2.56 1.47 30.41
C ILE A 488 -1.16 2.09 30.48
N ARG A 489 -0.19 1.29 30.93
CA ARG A 489 1.23 1.63 30.93
C ARG A 489 1.87 1.09 29.65
N VAL A 490 2.56 1.93 28.92
CA VAL A 490 3.32 1.53 27.73
C VAL A 490 4.81 1.34 28.02
N GLY A 491 5.29 1.79 29.18
CA GLY A 491 6.68 1.70 29.58
C GLY A 491 6.95 2.45 30.89
N THR A 492 8.23 2.57 31.25
CA THR A 492 8.68 3.26 32.46
C THR A 492 9.88 4.15 32.17
N ALA A 493 9.91 5.33 32.81
CA ALA A 493 11.01 6.28 32.70
C ALA A 493 12.18 5.91 33.63
N PHE A 494 13.41 6.03 33.15
CA PHE A 494 14.65 5.83 33.88
C PHE A 494 15.56 7.03 33.72
N PHE A 495 16.53 7.17 34.62
CA PHE A 495 17.45 8.28 34.61
C PHE A 495 18.90 7.84 34.43
N ASN A 496 19.63 8.57 33.58
CA ASN A 496 21.08 8.52 33.51
C ASN A 496 21.68 9.59 34.45
N ARG A 497 22.20 9.14 35.60
CA ARG A 497 22.82 10.03 36.60
C ARG A 497 24.04 10.78 36.09
N GLY A 498 24.76 10.23 35.11
CA GLY A 498 25.92 10.87 34.51
C GLY A 498 25.60 11.98 33.51
N ARG A 499 24.33 12.17 33.13
CA ARG A 499 23.90 13.23 32.19
C ARG A 499 22.92 14.23 32.79
N CYS A 500 22.18 13.82 33.81
CA CYS A 500 21.20 14.70 34.45
C CYS A 500 21.88 15.90 35.10
N LEU A 501 21.40 17.10 34.77
CA LEU A 501 21.99 18.36 35.24
C LEU A 501 22.11 18.45 36.77
N PRO A 502 21.10 18.06 37.58
CA PRO A 502 21.21 18.09 39.04
C PRO A 502 22.15 17.03 39.63
N TRP A 503 22.41 15.91 38.92
CA TRP A 503 23.33 14.87 39.41
C TRP A 503 24.76 15.08 38.95
N SER A 504 24.98 15.49 37.70
CA SER A 504 26.32 15.52 37.09
C SER A 504 26.92 16.92 36.98
N MET A 505 26.10 17.96 36.78
CA MET A 505 26.58 19.33 36.54
C MET A 505 26.19 20.29 37.66
N GLU A 506 25.69 19.77 38.78
CA GLU A 506 25.30 20.56 39.95
C GLU A 506 24.37 21.73 39.58
N THR A 507 23.54 21.56 38.56
CA THR A 507 22.67 22.61 38.02
C THR A 507 21.21 22.29 38.32
N PRO A 508 20.45 23.20 38.96
CA PRO A 508 19.07 22.96 39.33
C PRO A 508 18.18 22.82 38.08
N CYS A 509 17.39 21.76 38.01
CA CYS A 509 16.49 21.47 36.90
C CYS A 509 15.30 20.64 37.40
N VAL A 510 14.07 21.09 37.10
CA VAL A 510 12.82 20.45 37.53
C VAL A 510 11.91 20.06 36.35
N VAL A 511 12.40 20.19 35.11
CA VAL A 511 11.60 20.06 33.89
C VAL A 511 10.81 18.74 33.85
N CYS A 512 11.47 17.60 34.13
CA CYS A 512 10.83 16.29 34.10
C CYS A 512 9.68 16.13 35.12
N GLU A 513 9.75 16.82 36.27
CA GLU A 513 8.67 16.87 37.25
C GLU A 513 7.56 17.81 36.77
N GLU A 514 7.88 18.98 36.23
CA GLU A 514 6.90 19.95 35.75
C GLU A 514 6.03 19.42 34.60
N VAL A 515 6.65 18.75 33.63
CA VAL A 515 5.95 18.24 32.43
C VAL A 515 5.20 16.92 32.68
N CYS A 516 5.37 16.29 33.84
CA CYS A 516 4.74 15.02 34.15
C CYS A 516 3.20 15.17 34.18
N PRO A 517 2.45 14.51 33.26
CA PRO A 517 1.03 14.82 33.06
C PRO A 517 0.11 14.02 33.98
N VAL A 518 0.64 13.05 34.73
CA VAL A 518 -0.13 12.22 35.65
C VAL A 518 -0.29 12.93 37.00
N SER A 519 -1.44 12.73 37.65
CA SER A 519 -1.72 13.25 38.99
C SER A 519 -2.16 12.08 39.87
N PRO A 520 -1.39 11.70 40.90
CA PRO A 520 -0.11 12.28 41.35
C PRO A 520 1.06 12.08 40.35
N LYS A 521 2.05 12.99 40.37
CA LYS A 521 3.19 12.98 39.42
C LYS A 521 4.05 11.73 39.55
N ALA A 522 4.40 11.08 38.44
CA ALA A 522 5.28 9.91 38.46
C ALA A 522 6.73 10.27 38.78
N ILE A 523 7.15 11.50 38.46
CA ILE A 523 8.48 12.02 38.74
C ILE A 523 8.34 13.10 39.81
N GLY A 524 9.10 12.98 40.89
CA GLY A 524 9.25 14.01 41.90
C GLY A 524 10.72 14.38 42.07
N THR A 525 11.02 15.41 42.85
CA THR A 525 12.38 15.80 43.20
C THR A 525 12.58 15.83 44.71
N TYR A 526 13.81 15.56 45.15
CA TYR A 526 14.27 15.82 46.51
C TYR A 526 15.29 16.95 46.50
N GLU A 527 15.27 17.76 47.55
CA GLU A 527 16.17 18.90 47.71
C GLU A 527 17.48 18.48 48.38
N GLU A 528 18.60 18.94 47.85
CA GLU A 528 19.92 18.73 48.43
C GLU A 528 20.74 20.00 48.30
N GLU A 529 21.19 20.57 49.42
CA GLU A 529 22.07 21.73 49.43
C GLU A 529 23.53 21.28 49.31
N ILE A 530 24.24 21.83 48.33
CA ILE A 530 25.67 21.61 48.16
C ILE A 530 26.43 22.95 48.13
N VAL A 531 27.70 22.89 48.50
CA VAL A 531 28.66 23.99 48.31
C VAL A 531 29.49 23.64 47.08
N ARG A 532 29.33 24.43 46.01
CA ARG A 532 30.12 24.26 44.78
C ARG A 532 31.61 24.55 45.03
N TRP A 533 32.45 24.15 44.08
CA TRP A 533 33.89 24.42 44.10
C TRP A 533 34.25 25.91 44.19
N ASP A 534 33.34 26.80 43.77
CA ASP A 534 33.48 28.27 43.83
C ASP A 534 33.00 28.88 45.16
N GLY A 535 32.57 28.05 46.13
CA GLY A 535 32.04 28.48 47.43
C GLY A 535 30.56 28.92 47.39
N THR A 536 29.90 28.86 46.23
CA THR A 536 28.47 29.18 46.13
C THR A 536 27.61 28.05 46.69
N LYS A 537 26.60 28.41 47.48
CA LYS A 537 25.58 27.46 47.97
C LYS A 537 24.48 27.34 46.93
N VAL A 538 24.21 26.12 46.47
CA VAL A 538 23.17 25.84 45.47
C VAL A 538 22.28 24.71 45.99
N THR A 539 20.97 24.92 45.93
CA THR A 539 19.97 23.88 46.20
C THR A 539 19.69 23.12 44.92
N LEU A 540 19.92 21.81 44.94
CA LEU A 540 19.68 20.91 43.81
C LEU A 540 18.37 20.17 44.00
N HIS A 541 17.56 20.14 42.94
CA HIS A 541 16.35 19.32 42.87
C HIS A 541 16.68 18.02 42.11
N LYS A 542 17.08 16.98 42.85
CA LYS A 542 17.46 15.70 42.24
C LYS A 542 16.21 14.85 41.99
N PRO A 543 15.96 14.39 40.75
CA PRO A 543 14.71 13.71 40.42
C PRO A 543 14.69 12.25 40.89
N TYR A 544 13.51 11.72 41.22
CA TYR A 544 13.26 10.31 41.48
C TYR A 544 11.99 9.86 40.79
N MET A 545 11.91 8.57 40.44
CA MET A 545 10.81 7.99 39.67
C MET A 545 9.97 7.05 40.55
N ARG A 546 8.65 7.21 40.50
CA ARG A 546 7.66 6.33 41.13
C ARG A 546 7.07 5.40 40.04
N PRO A 547 7.51 4.14 39.94
CA PRO A 547 7.13 3.26 38.82
C PRO A 547 5.63 2.98 38.75
N GLU A 548 4.97 2.94 39.91
CA GLU A 548 3.54 2.68 40.06
C GLU A 548 2.64 3.74 39.40
N LEU A 549 3.15 4.96 39.24
CA LEU A 549 2.42 6.08 38.66
C LEU A 549 2.83 6.35 37.21
N CYS A 550 3.97 5.81 36.77
CA CYS A 550 4.48 6.04 35.43
C CYS A 550 3.64 5.29 34.40
N ILE A 551 3.17 6.00 33.38
CA ILE A 551 2.47 5.42 32.24
C ILE A 551 3.36 5.24 31.00
N GLY A 552 4.61 5.72 31.04
CA GLY A 552 5.55 5.62 29.92
C GLY A 552 5.26 6.56 28.74
N CYS A 553 4.64 7.72 28.98
CA CYS A 553 4.24 8.63 27.89
C CYS A 553 5.40 9.31 27.14
N GLY A 554 6.60 9.35 27.74
CA GLY A 554 7.83 9.87 27.12
C GLY A 554 7.97 11.39 27.07
N ILE A 555 7.02 12.17 27.60
CA ILE A 555 7.11 13.64 27.60
C ILE A 555 8.34 14.16 28.37
N CYS A 556 8.75 13.46 29.43
CA CYS A 556 9.95 13.81 30.18
C CYS A 556 11.25 13.65 29.36
N GLU A 557 11.30 12.66 28.46
CA GLU A 557 12.45 12.44 27.56
C GLU A 557 12.48 13.51 26.47
N ARG A 558 11.33 13.79 25.86
CA ARG A 558 11.20 14.79 24.79
C ARG A 558 11.54 16.21 25.25
N GLU A 559 11.09 16.60 26.44
CA GLU A 559 11.30 17.95 26.99
C GLU A 559 12.61 18.06 27.78
N CYS A 560 13.45 17.02 27.80
CA CYS A 560 14.71 17.07 28.52
C CYS A 560 15.64 18.14 27.90
N PRO A 561 16.19 19.08 28.70
CA PRO A 561 17.05 20.15 28.17
C PRO A 561 18.46 19.67 27.79
N VAL A 562 18.83 18.42 28.10
CA VAL A 562 20.14 17.86 27.76
C VAL A 562 20.17 17.53 26.27
N VAL A 563 21.06 18.21 25.54
CA VAL A 563 21.15 18.15 24.07
C VAL A 563 22.12 17.05 23.64
N ASP A 564 21.59 15.86 23.33
CA ASP A 564 22.23 14.73 22.65
C ASP A 564 21.38 13.46 22.90
N ASP A 565 21.64 12.72 23.98
CA ASP A 565 20.69 11.77 24.55
C ASP A 565 20.19 12.33 25.88
N ALA A 566 18.85 12.38 25.99
CA ALA A 566 18.18 12.87 27.17
C ALA A 566 18.65 12.16 28.44
N ALA A 567 18.76 12.93 29.53
CA ALA A 567 19.12 12.39 30.84
C ALA A 567 18.03 11.48 31.44
N VAL A 568 16.80 11.60 30.95
CA VAL A 568 15.68 10.72 31.27
C VAL A 568 15.23 10.04 29.99
N TYR A 569 15.06 8.72 30.03
CA TYR A 569 14.66 7.92 28.88
C TYR A 569 13.58 6.91 29.29
N VAL A 570 12.71 6.53 28.37
CA VAL A 570 11.65 5.55 28.62
C VAL A 570 11.98 4.24 27.91
N THR A 571 11.76 3.13 28.62
CA THR A 571 11.86 1.78 28.03
C THR A 571 10.52 1.06 28.15
N ALA A 572 10.35 -0.02 27.40
CA ALA A 572 9.13 -0.83 27.43
C ALA A 572 8.94 -1.64 28.73
N ILE A 573 9.83 -1.50 29.72
CA ILE A 573 9.71 -2.18 31.01
C ILE A 573 8.52 -1.58 31.77
N GLY A 574 7.71 -2.44 32.39
CA GLY A 574 6.52 -2.09 33.16
C GLY A 574 5.26 -1.89 32.33
N GLU A 575 5.28 -2.26 31.05
CA GLU A 575 4.12 -2.16 30.16
C GLU A 575 3.00 -3.15 30.53
N THR A 576 1.75 -2.75 30.30
CA THR A 576 0.56 -3.56 30.62
C THR A 576 0.33 -4.73 29.66
N ARG A 577 0.94 -4.72 28.47
CA ARG A 577 0.68 -5.71 27.41
C ARG A 577 1.43 -7.03 27.55
N SER A 578 2.46 -7.08 28.39
CA SER A 578 3.33 -8.25 28.53
C SER A 578 3.65 -8.47 30.01
N ASP A 579 3.35 -9.67 30.50
CA ASP A 579 3.72 -10.09 31.86
C ASP A 579 5.23 -10.30 32.02
N ASP A 580 5.96 -10.49 30.93
CA ASP A 580 7.41 -10.72 30.94
C ASP A 580 8.21 -9.45 31.22
N ARG A 581 7.61 -8.27 30.97
CA ARG A 581 8.26 -6.96 31.15
C ARG A 581 7.96 -6.33 32.51
N THR A 582 7.57 -7.09 33.53
CA THR A 582 7.31 -6.53 34.85
C THR A 582 8.58 -5.94 35.49
N LEU A 583 8.49 -4.69 35.93
CA LEU A 583 9.62 -3.92 36.49
C LEU A 583 10.07 -4.42 37.88
N LEU A 584 9.20 -5.14 38.60
CA LEU A 584 9.47 -5.70 39.92
C LEU A 584 9.21 -7.21 39.87
N LEU A 585 10.14 -8.02 40.40
CA LEU A 585 9.85 -9.40 40.79
C LEU A 585 8.60 -9.35 41.67
N LYS A 586 7.51 -10.01 41.24
CA LYS A 586 6.22 -10.06 41.94
C LYS A 586 6.44 -10.01 43.46
N SER A 587 6.17 -8.87 44.09
CA SER A 587 5.72 -8.93 45.49
C SER A 587 4.44 -9.73 45.43
N HIS A 588 4.41 -10.84 46.15
CA HIS A 588 3.29 -11.75 46.22
C HIS A 588 1.97 -10.97 46.19
N LYS A 589 1.09 -11.32 45.24
CA LYS A 589 -0.35 -11.14 45.45
C LYS A 589 -0.63 -11.84 46.77
N ASN A 590 -0.74 -11.07 47.86
CA ASN A 590 -1.27 -11.59 49.11
C ASN A 590 -2.69 -12.05 48.78
N THR A 591 -2.85 -13.37 48.83
CA THR A 591 -4.11 -14.10 48.96
C THR A 591 -5.02 -13.47 49.99
#